data_AF-A0A401TKP7-F1
#
_entry.id   AF-A0A401TKP7-F1
#
_cell.length_a   1.000
_cell.length_b   1.000
_cell.length_c   1.000
_cell.angle_alpha   90.00
_cell.angle_beta   90.00
_cell.angle_gamma   90.00
#
_symmetry.space_group_name_H-M   'P 1'
#
loop_
_entity.id
_entity.type
_entity.pdbx_description
1 polymer ?
#
loop_
_entity_poly.entity_id
_entity_poly.type
_entity_poly.pdbx_seq_one_letter_code
_entity_poly.pdbx_strand_id
1 'polypeptide(L)' 'LALIRSCLCLSAPLSLSLSLCQLLITKAMKSPHDPYLELDDTFWPPFLEALLRYGVVLRHPDDPHRIRLEEFNQ' A
#
# COMPACT_ATOMS: atom_id res chain seq x y z
N LEU A 1 -7.34 -11.66 23.61
CA LEU A 1 -7.38 -11.57 22.12
C LEU A 1 -6.45 -10.52 21.51
N ALA A 2 -5.71 -9.71 22.28
CA ALA A 2 -4.76 -8.73 21.73
C ALA A 2 -3.38 -9.32 21.36
N LEU A 3 -3.02 -10.49 21.88
CA LEU A 3 -1.68 -11.08 21.70
C LEU A 3 -1.53 -11.93 20.42
N ILE A 4 -2.64 -12.39 19.83
CA ILE A 4 -2.61 -13.17 18.56
C ILE A 4 -2.28 -12.25 17.36
N ARG A 5 -2.57 -10.94 17.46
CA ARG A 5 -2.19 -9.94 16.43
C ARG A 5 -0.70 -9.60 16.41
N SER A 6 0.04 -9.87 17.48
CA SER A 6 1.50 -9.63 17.53
C SER A 6 2.33 -10.75 16.92
N CYS A 7 1.79 -11.98 16.77
CA CYS A 7 2.54 -13.10 16.18
C CYS A 7 2.52 -13.13 14.65
N LEU A 8 1.56 -12.47 13.96
CA LEU A 8 1.57 -12.44 12.49
C LEU A 8 2.71 -11.58 11.90
N CYS A 9 3.39 -10.76 12.70
CA CYS A 9 4.45 -9.88 12.21
C CYS A 9 5.79 -10.60 11.89
N LEU A 10 5.96 -11.88 12.28
CA LEU A 10 7.27 -12.55 12.14
C LEU A 10 7.37 -13.56 10.97
N SER A 11 6.26 -13.87 10.27
CA SER A 11 6.24 -14.93 9.25
C SER A 11 5.91 -14.48 7.84
N ALA A 12 5.66 -13.19 7.59
CA ALA A 12 5.53 -12.75 6.21
C ALA A 12 6.93 -12.51 5.62
N PRO A 13 7.25 -13.13 4.48
CA PRO A 13 8.50 -12.85 3.82
C PRO A 13 8.50 -11.36 3.41
N LEU A 14 9.53 -10.63 3.83
CA LEU A 14 9.83 -9.24 3.44
C LEU A 14 9.70 -9.01 1.91
N SER A 15 9.74 -10.09 1.13
CA SER A 15 9.50 -10.11 -0.31
C SER A 15 8.13 -9.54 -0.73
N LEU A 16 7.04 -9.77 0.01
CA LEU A 16 5.69 -9.33 -0.41
C LEU A 16 5.48 -7.82 -0.24
N SER A 17 6.02 -7.24 0.84
CA SER A 17 5.95 -5.80 1.09
C SER A 17 6.70 -4.99 0.02
N LEU A 18 7.80 -5.53 -0.50
CA LEU A 18 8.58 -4.86 -1.54
C LEU A 18 7.84 -4.83 -2.88
N SER A 19 7.08 -5.90 -3.20
CA SER A 19 6.30 -5.98 -4.43
C SER A 19 5.22 -4.90 -4.54
N LEU A 20 4.51 -4.59 -3.44
CA LEU A 20 3.50 -3.51 -3.45
C LEU A 20 4.15 -2.14 -3.69
N CYS A 21 5.21 -1.81 -2.96
CA CYS A 21 5.92 -0.54 -3.14
C CYS A 21 6.45 -0.40 -4.58
N GLN A 22 7.07 -1.46 -5.10
CA GLN A 22 7.58 -1.46 -6.46
C GLN A 22 6.48 -1.28 -7.51
N LEU A 23 5.32 -1.90 -7.30
CA LEU A 23 4.16 -1.74 -8.17
C LEU A 23 3.60 -0.32 -8.13
N LEU A 24 3.47 0.28 -6.94
CA LEU A 24 3.02 1.67 -6.76
C LEU A 24 3.97 2.67 -7.42
N ILE A 25 5.28 2.53 -7.23
CA ILE A 25 6.29 3.38 -7.87
C ILE A 25 6.24 3.20 -9.38
N THR A 26 6.17 1.96 -9.87
CA THR A 26 6.06 1.69 -11.31
C THR A 26 4.81 2.32 -11.90
N LYS A 27 3.66 2.22 -11.22
CA LYS A 27 2.39 2.79 -11.64
C LYS A 27 2.46 4.32 -11.67
N ALA A 28 2.99 4.95 -10.64
CA ALA A 28 3.19 6.40 -10.58
C ALA A 28 4.11 6.90 -11.71
N MET A 29 5.19 6.18 -12.01
CA MET A 29 6.15 6.57 -13.06
C MET A 29 5.63 6.32 -14.48
N LYS A 30 4.88 5.23 -14.71
CA LYS A 30 4.33 4.89 -16.03
C LYS A 30 3.04 5.64 -16.36
N SER A 31 2.25 5.98 -15.35
CA SER A 31 0.92 6.56 -15.51
C SER A 31 0.78 7.79 -14.62
N PRO A 32 1.48 8.90 -14.94
CA PRO A 32 1.41 10.13 -14.15
C PRO A 32 0.00 10.75 -14.12
N HIS A 33 -0.82 10.50 -15.14
CA HIS A 33 -2.20 10.99 -15.19
C HIS A 33 -3.22 10.11 -14.44
N ASP A 34 -2.86 8.86 -14.14
CA ASP A 34 -3.70 7.91 -13.41
C ASP A 34 -2.82 7.02 -12.50
N PRO A 35 -2.33 7.57 -11.37
CA PRO A 35 -1.42 6.88 -10.47
C PRO A 35 -2.16 5.96 -9.48
N TYR A 36 -3.45 5.71 -9.69
CA TYR A 36 -4.27 4.88 -8.82
C TYR A 36 -4.04 3.39 -9.11
N LEU A 37 -3.92 2.64 -8.02
CA LEU A 37 -3.76 1.21 -8.00
C LEU A 37 -4.93 0.60 -7.24
N GLU A 38 -5.50 -0.45 -7.80
CA GLU A 38 -6.58 -1.20 -7.17
C GLU A 38 -5.99 -2.15 -6.12
N LEU A 39 -6.61 -2.16 -4.94
CA LEU A 39 -6.27 -3.00 -3.82
C LEU A 39 -6.93 -4.36 -3.99
N ASP A 40 -6.11 -5.38 -4.23
CA ASP A 40 -6.50 -6.78 -4.20
C ASP A 40 -6.27 -7.41 -2.82
N ASP A 41 -7.01 -8.48 -2.52
CA ASP A 41 -6.85 -9.28 -1.29
C ASP A 41 -5.47 -9.97 -1.17
N THR A 42 -4.67 -9.90 -2.23
CA THR A 42 -3.27 -10.35 -2.28
C THR A 42 -2.35 -9.44 -1.45
N PHE A 43 -2.76 -8.21 -1.16
CA PHE A 43 -1.97 -7.28 -0.36
C PHE A 43 -2.14 -7.55 1.13
N TRP A 44 -1.03 -7.46 1.86
CA TRP A 44 -1.06 -7.69 3.30
C TRP A 44 -1.71 -6.47 4.00
N PRO A 45 -2.90 -6.62 4.63
CA PRO A 45 -3.62 -5.49 5.20
C PRO A 45 -2.82 -4.64 6.20
N PRO A 46 -2.04 -5.18 7.17
CA PRO A 46 -1.28 -4.37 8.11
C PRO A 46 -0.17 -3.54 7.45
N PHE A 47 0.42 -4.02 6.35
CA PHE A 47 1.42 -3.26 5.61
C PHE A 47 0.79 -2.08 4.88
N LEU A 48 -0.35 -2.32 4.23
CA LEU A 48 -1.14 -1.26 3.61
C LEU A 48 -1.62 -0.21 4.63
N GLU A 49 -2.14 -0.66 5.78
CA GLU A 49 -2.55 0.22 6.88
C GLU A 49 -1.37 1.07 7.39
N ALA A 50 -0.17 0.50 7.47
CA ALA A 50 1.02 1.26 7.82
C ALA A 50 1.32 2.35 6.78
N LEU A 51 1.34 2.01 5.48
CA LEU A 51 1.58 2.99 4.41
C LEU A 51 0.56 4.13 4.44
N LEU A 52 -0.72 3.80 4.63
CA LEU A 52 -1.80 4.78 4.78
C LEU A 52 -1.61 5.67 6.01
N ARG A 53 -1.20 5.08 7.14
CA ARG A 53 -0.98 5.80 8.40
C ARG A 53 0.23 6.73 8.33
N TYR A 54 1.28 6.35 7.60
CA TYR A 54 2.45 7.18 7.36
C TYR A 54 2.23 8.27 6.31
N GLY A 55 1.12 8.22 5.56
CA GLY A 55 0.83 9.18 4.49
C GLY A 55 1.50 8.86 3.16
N VAL A 56 2.30 7.79 3.07
CA VAL A 56 3.03 7.40 1.85
C VAL A 56 2.08 7.04 0.70
N VAL A 57 0.90 6.52 1.03
CA VAL A 57 -0.17 6.24 0.07
C VAL A 57 -1.46 6.90 0.52
N LEU A 58 -2.23 7.37 -0.45
CA LEU A 58 -3.50 8.05 -0.27
C LEU A 58 -4.62 7.22 -0.91
N ARG A 59 -5.77 7.13 -0.24
CA ARG A 59 -6.97 6.52 -0.83
C ARG A 59 -7.63 7.47 -1.83
N HIS A 60 -8.25 6.90 -2.85
CA HIS A 60 -9.12 7.64 -3.73
C HIS A 60 -10.34 8.16 -2.94
N PRO A 61 -10.77 9.41 -3.16
CA PRO A 61 -11.90 10.00 -2.43
C PRO A 61 -13.22 9.25 -2.68
N ASP A 62 -13.44 8.78 -3.91
CA ASP A 62 -14.65 8.05 -4.28
C ASP A 62 -14.55 6.51 -4.12
N ASP A 63 -13.33 5.95 -4.13
CA ASP A 63 -13.12 4.50 -4.18
C ASP A 63 -12.12 4.03 -3.10
N PRO A 64 -12.59 3.42 -2.00
CA PRO A 64 -11.71 3.01 -0.90
C PRO A 64 -10.75 1.88 -1.29
N HIS A 65 -11.03 1.17 -2.39
CA HIS A 65 -10.19 0.14 -2.97
C HIS A 65 -9.11 0.68 -3.89
N ARG A 66 -9.08 1.99 -4.16
CA ARG A 66 -8.04 2.61 -4.99
C ARG A 66 -7.10 3.41 -4.13
N ILE A 67 -5.80 3.15 -4.27
CA ILE A 67 -4.76 3.91 -3.59
C ILE A 67 -3.77 4.48 -4.60
N ARG A 68 -3.18 5.63 -4.30
CA ARG A 68 -2.07 6.19 -5.07
C ARG A 68 -0.91 6.51 -4.14
N LEU A 69 0.29 6.59 -4.70
CA LEU A 69 1.43 7.14 -3.96
C LEU A 69 1.18 8.63 -3.67
N GLU A 70 1.65 9.10 -2.51
CA GLU A 70 1.70 10.54 -2.24
C GLU A 70 2.65 11.21 -3.25
N GLU A 71 2.18 12.30 -3.86
CA GLU A 71 2.95 13.07 -4.83
C GLU A 71 3.89 14.00 -4.06
N PHE A 72 5.21 13.74 -4.09
CA PHE A 72 6.24 14.60 -3.45
C PHE A 72 6.54 15.87 -4.27
N ASN A 73 5.51 16.51 -4.82
CA ASN A 73 5.68 17.70 -5.65
C ASN A 73 5.75 18.95 -4.75
N GLN A 74 6.95 19.22 -4.20
CA GLN A 74 7.31 20.52 -3.59
C GLN A 74 7.69 21.56 -4.63
#